data_AF-A0A7L5YIK1-F1
#
_entry.id   AF-A0A7L5YIK1-F1
#
_cell.length_a   1.000
_cell.length_b   1.000
_cell.length_c   1.000
_cell.angle_alpha   90.00
_cell.angle_beta   90.00
_cell.angle_gamma   90.00
#
_symmetry.space_group_name_H-M   'P 1'
#
loop_
_entity.id
_entity.type
_entity.pdbx_description
1 polymer ?
#
loop_
_entity_poly.entity_id
_entity_poly.type
_entity_poly.pdbx_seq_one_letter_code
_entity_poly.pdbx_strand_id
1 'polypeptide(L)'
;MDNLRAAWEWGVENGHFETVGKAARAFGWYYEVTGLIHEGIEQMELLGQALRGLRQTETDRLLGICLVQQSLLYFRSGDFAQATERYGRAIACLRGR
;
A
#
# COMPACT_ATOMS: atom_id res chain seq x y z
N MET A 1 7.64 -6.24 -17.02
CA MET A 1 7.48 -5.87 -15.60
C MET A 1 7.26 -4.36 -15.44
N ASP A 2 7.92 -3.52 -16.24
CA ASP A 2 7.69 -2.05 -16.21
C ASP A 2 6.24 -1.65 -16.52
N ASN A 3 5.52 -2.42 -17.33
CA ASN A 3 4.14 -2.13 -17.67
C ASN A 3 3.18 -2.18 -16.46
N LEU A 4 3.36 -3.14 -15.55
CA LEU A 4 2.52 -3.28 -14.35
C LEU A 4 2.80 -2.13 -13.38
N ARG A 5 4.08 -1.81 -13.17
CA ARG A 5 4.52 -0.70 -12.33
C ARG A 5 4.10 0.64 -12.90
N ALA A 6 4.32 0.89 -14.19
CA ALA A 6 3.91 2.13 -14.85
C ALA A 6 2.38 2.32 -14.81
N ALA A 7 1.59 1.25 -15.00
CA ALA A 7 0.14 1.33 -14.87
C ALA A 7 -0.30 1.62 -13.42
N TRP A 8 0.39 1.05 -12.43
CA TRP A 8 0.17 1.36 -11.02
C TRP A 8 0.49 2.82 -10.71
N GLU A 9 1.71 3.28 -11.04
CA GLU A 9 2.18 4.65 -10.81
C GLU A 9 1.24 5.65 -11.45
N TRP A 10 0.92 5.47 -12.73
CA TRP A 10 -0.04 6.31 -13.44
C TRP A 10 -1.42 6.32 -12.76
N GLY A 11 -1.90 5.15 -12.31
CA GLY A 11 -3.16 5.02 -11.60
C GLY A 11 -3.19 5.79 -10.27
N VAL A 12 -2.09 5.75 -9.52
CA VAL A 12 -1.94 6.51 -8.26
C VAL A 12 -1.88 8.00 -8.52
N GLU A 13 -1.04 8.44 -9.46
CA GLU A 13 -0.83 9.85 -9.81
C GLU A 13 -2.10 10.52 -10.35
N ASN A 14 -2.91 9.79 -11.12
CA ASN A 14 -4.15 10.30 -11.73
C ASN A 14 -5.39 10.04 -10.85
N GLY A 15 -5.21 9.53 -9.63
CA GLY A 15 -6.29 9.38 -8.67
C GLY A 15 -7.29 8.26 -8.98
N HIS A 16 -6.90 7.24 -9.76
CA HIS A 16 -7.71 6.06 -10.07
C HIS A 16 -7.79 5.08 -8.88
N PHE A 17 -8.11 5.60 -7.68
CA PHE A 17 -8.03 4.87 -6.42
C PHE A 17 -8.96 3.67 -6.31
N GLU A 18 -10.09 3.66 -7.01
CA GLU A 18 -10.97 2.48 -7.05
C GLU A 18 -10.26 1.29 -7.72
N THR A 19 -9.67 1.51 -8.89
CA THR A 19 -8.94 0.48 -9.65
C THR A 19 -7.66 0.07 -8.93
N VAL A 20 -6.88 1.05 -8.46
CA VAL A 20 -5.67 0.82 -7.65
C VAL A 20 -6.01 0.01 -6.40
N GLY A 21 -7.11 0.34 -5.72
CA GLY A 21 -7.54 -0.35 -4.50
C GLY A 21 -7.94 -1.80 -4.71
N LYS A 22 -8.58 -2.12 -5.84
CA LYS A 22 -8.87 -3.51 -6.22
C LYS A 22 -7.58 -4.33 -6.43
N ALA A 23 -6.51 -3.70 -6.92
CA ALA A 23 -5.24 -4.36 -7.21
C ALA A 23 -4.24 -4.36 -6.03
N ALA A 24 -4.38 -3.45 -5.06
CA ALA A 24 -3.36 -3.16 -4.04
C ALA A 24 -2.85 -4.38 -3.28
N ARG A 25 -3.73 -5.30 -2.89
CA ARG A 25 -3.32 -6.54 -2.22
C ARG A 25 -2.51 -7.45 -3.14
N ALA A 26 -2.98 -7.70 -4.36
CA ALA A 26 -2.29 -8.55 -5.31
C ALA A 26 -0.93 -7.95 -5.71
N PHE A 27 -0.85 -6.62 -5.80
CA PHE A 27 0.39 -5.90 -6.07
C PHE A 27 1.40 -6.04 -4.91
N GLY A 28 0.95 -5.97 -3.66
CA GLY A 28 1.80 -6.25 -2.50
C GLY A 28 2.35 -7.68 -2.48
N TRP A 29 1.48 -8.67 -2.72
CA TRP A 29 1.90 -10.07 -2.86
C TRP A 29 2.86 -10.31 -4.01
N TYR A 30 2.69 -9.61 -5.12
CA TYR A 30 3.63 -9.70 -6.24
C TYR A 30 5.06 -9.35 -5.80
N TYR A 31 5.24 -8.23 -5.08
CA TYR A 31 6.56 -7.84 -4.57
C TYR A 31 7.09 -8.80 -3.50
N GLU A 32 6.23 -9.34 -2.64
CA GLU A 32 6.62 -10.37 -1.68
C GLU A 32 7.15 -11.63 -2.37
N VAL A 33 6.38 -12.18 -3.32
CA VAL A 33 6.70 -13.46 -3.98
C VAL A 33 7.92 -13.34 -4.90
N THR A 34 8.11 -12.17 -5.51
CA THR A 34 9.29 -11.92 -6.38
C THR A 34 10.54 -11.54 -5.60
N GLY A 35 10.45 -11.30 -4.29
CA GLY A 35 11.57 -10.87 -3.45
C GLY A 35 11.97 -9.40 -3.63
N LEU A 36 11.21 -8.64 -4.42
CA LEU A 36 11.41 -7.21 -4.67
C LEU A 36 10.82 -6.37 -3.53
N ILE A 37 11.28 -6.64 -2.30
CA ILE A 37 10.64 -6.16 -1.08
C ILE A 37 10.73 -4.63 -0.95
N HIS A 38 11.88 -4.04 -1.27
CA HIS A 38 12.11 -2.60 -1.13
C HIS A 38 11.27 -1.81 -2.14
N GLU A 39 11.25 -2.26 -3.39
CA GLU A 39 10.42 -1.70 -4.44
C GLU A 39 8.94 -1.78 -4.07
N GLY A 40 8.49 -2.90 -3.50
CA GLY A 40 7.13 -3.03 -3.00
C GLY A 40 6.79 -2.01 -1.90
N ILE A 41 7.73 -1.75 -0.99
CA ILE A 41 7.57 -0.74 0.07
C ILE A 41 7.44 0.66 -0.54
N GLU A 42 8.30 1.01 -1.50
CA GLU A 42 8.27 2.30 -2.20
C GLU A 42 6.94 2.53 -2.92
N GLN A 43 6.45 1.52 -3.64
CA GLN A 43 5.20 1.62 -4.39
C GLN A 43 3.96 1.74 -3.50
N MET A 44 3.99 1.12 -2.32
CA MET A 44 2.96 1.33 -1.31
C MET A 44 3.12 2.69 -0.62
N GLU A 45 4.34 3.20 -0.45
CA GLU A 45 4.54 4.54 0.11
C GLU A 45 4.02 5.62 -0.85
N LEU A 46 4.23 5.46 -2.17
CA LEU A 46 3.65 6.30 -3.20
C LEU A 46 2.12 6.37 -3.08
N LEU A 47 1.45 5.22 -2.99
CA LEU A 47 0.01 5.16 -2.76
C LEU A 47 -0.39 5.83 -1.45
N GLY A 48 0.30 5.50 -0.35
CA GLY A 48 0.04 6.09 0.96
C GLY A 48 0.15 7.62 0.96
N GLN A 49 1.14 8.19 0.27
CA GLN A 49 1.31 9.64 0.14
C GLN A 49 0.17 10.28 -0.66
N ALA A 50 -0.23 9.69 -1.78
CA ALA A 50 -1.35 10.18 -2.59
C ALA A 50 -2.67 10.23 -1.80
N LEU A 51 -2.86 9.30 -0.85
CA LEU A 51 -4.07 9.22 -0.03
C LEU A 51 -4.09 10.19 1.16
N ARG A 52 -2.94 10.66 1.68
CA ARG A 52 -2.86 11.51 2.91
C ARG A 52 -3.62 12.83 2.81
N GLY A 53 -3.90 13.32 1.61
CA GLY A 53 -4.65 14.56 1.36
C GLY A 53 -6.16 14.39 1.18
N LEU A 54 -6.64 13.15 1.03
CA LEU A 54 -8.02 12.85 0.64
C LEU A 54 -8.77 12.32 1.86
N ARG A 55 -9.66 13.15 2.45
CA ARG A 55 -10.47 12.73 3.61
C ARG A 55 -11.81 12.16 3.15
N GLN A 56 -11.87 10.86 2.92
CA GLN A 56 -13.11 10.11 2.64
C GLN A 56 -12.99 8.67 3.18
N THR A 57 -14.12 8.09 3.60
CA THR A 57 -14.18 6.72 4.16
C THR A 57 -13.60 5.66 3.23
N GLU A 58 -13.79 5.82 1.91
CA GLU A 58 -13.23 4.91 0.90
C GLU A 58 -11.70 5.03 0.81
N THR A 59 -11.17 6.24 0.93
CA THR A 59 -9.73 6.51 0.99
C THR A 59 -9.11 5.94 2.26
N ASP A 60 -9.78 6.04 3.41
CA ASP A 60 -9.31 5.47 4.67
C ASP A 60 -9.17 3.95 4.59
N ARG A 61 -10.16 3.28 4.00
CA ARG A 61 -10.10 1.82 3.80
C ARG A 61 -8.92 1.44 2.89
N LEU A 62 -8.72 2.17 1.79
CA LEU A 62 -7.61 1.93 0.88
C LEU A 62 -6.26 2.17 1.55
N LEU A 63 -6.13 3.26 2.31
CA LEU A 63 -4.94 3.54 3.10
C LEU A 63 -4.66 2.41 4.10
N GLY A 64 -5.70 1.88 4.74
CA GLY A 64 -5.59 0.70 5.59
C GLY A 64 -5.03 -0.52 4.86
N ILE A 65 -5.54 -0.85 3.67
CA ILE A 65 -5.04 -1.96 2.85
C ILE A 65 -3.57 -1.74 2.47
N CYS A 66 -3.23 -0.54 2.04
CA CYS A 66 -1.87 -0.13 1.72
C CYS A 66 -0.91 -0.35 2.90
N LEU A 67 -1.29 0.11 4.09
CA LEU A 67 -0.50 -0.05 5.31
C LEU A 67 -0.33 -1.52 5.74
N VAL A 68 -1.34 -2.39 5.51
CA VAL A 68 -1.19 -3.84 5.71
C VAL A 68 -0.11 -4.41 4.79
N GLN A 69 -0.12 -4.03 3.51
CA GLN A 69 0.89 -4.54 2.57
C GLN A 69 2.30 -4.03 2.93
N GLN A 70 2.44 -2.76 3.35
CA GLN A 70 3.72 -2.26 3.85
C GLN A 70 4.20 -3.01 5.09
N SER A 71 3.29 -3.26 6.05
CA SER A 71 3.62 -4.01 7.26
C SER A 71 4.16 -5.41 6.93
N LEU A 72 3.52 -6.11 5.98
CA LEU A 72 3.98 -7.40 5.50
C LEU A 72 5.40 -7.32 4.90
N LEU A 73 5.65 -6.36 4.01
CA LEU A 73 6.96 -6.20 3.36
C LEU A 73 8.07 -5.79 4.35
N TYR A 74 7.76 -4.92 5.31
CA TYR A 74 8.69 -4.59 6.41
C TYR A 74 8.97 -5.79 7.31
N PHE A 75 7.96 -6.60 7.62
CA PHE A 75 8.13 -7.83 8.39
C PHE A 75 9.05 -8.81 7.64
N ARG A 76 8.87 -8.96 6.32
CA ARG A 76 9.68 -9.83 5.47
C ARG A 76 11.14 -9.36 5.32
N SER A 77 11.39 -8.06 5.38
CA SER A 77 12.75 -7.50 5.38
C SER A 77 13.41 -7.51 6.78
N GLY A 78 12.68 -7.88 7.83
CA GLY A 78 13.18 -7.93 9.20
C GLY A 78 13.07 -6.60 9.97
N ASP A 79 12.51 -5.55 9.38
CA ASP A 79 12.23 -4.29 10.06
C ASP A 79 10.90 -4.37 10.84
N PHE A 80 10.94 -5.07 11.96
CA PHE A 80 9.77 -5.29 12.80
C PHE A 80 9.21 -4.00 13.42
N ALA A 81 10.06 -2.98 13.60
CA ALA A 81 9.64 -1.69 14.14
C ALA A 81 8.70 -0.99 13.15
N GLN A 82 9.12 -0.86 11.89
CA GLN A 82 8.27 -0.33 10.83
C GLN A 82 7.04 -1.21 10.61
N ALA A 83 7.20 -2.53 10.59
CA ALA A 83 6.07 -3.45 10.40
C ALA A 83 4.96 -3.24 11.44
N THR A 84 5.34 -3.09 12.71
CA THR A 84 4.41 -2.89 13.83
C THR A 84 3.73 -1.53 13.75
N GLU A 85 4.47 -0.46 13.45
CA GLU A 85 3.91 0.88 13.29
C GLU A 85 2.85 0.91 12.18
N ARG A 86 3.17 0.38 10.98
CA ARG A 86 2.24 0.36 9.85
C ARG A 86 1.01 -0.49 10.15
N TYR A 87 1.17 -1.63 10.81
CA TYR A 87 0.03 -2.48 11.18
C TYR A 87 -0.92 -1.78 12.17
N GLY A 88 -0.38 -1.08 13.17
CA GLY A 88 -1.17 -0.29 14.12
C GLY A 88 -1.98 0.81 13.42
N ARG A 89 -1.35 1.53 12.49
CA ARG A 89 -2.03 2.55 11.66
C ARG A 89 -3.08 1.92 10.73
N ALA A 90 -2.79 0.77 10.13
CA ALA A 90 -3.73 0.05 9.28
C ALA A 90 -5.01 -0.32 10.04
N ILE A 91 -4.86 -0.81 11.28
CA ILE A 91 -6.00 -1.13 12.15
C ILE A 91 -6.85 0.12 12.41
N ALA A 92 -6.23 1.27 12.71
CA ALA A 92 -6.96 2.51 12.93
C ALA A 92 -7.78 2.92 11.69
N CYS A 93 -7.19 2.84 10.50
CA CYS A 93 -7.87 3.12 9.23
C CYS A 93 -9.01 2.14 8.92
N LEU A 94 -8.80 0.83 9.13
CA LEU A 94 -9.78 -0.21 8.79
C LEU A 94 -10.89 -0.37 9.83
N ARG A 95 -10.64 0.06 11.08
CA ARG A 95 -11.65 0.11 12.15
C ARG A 95 -12.45 1.40 12.16
N GLY A 96 -12.22 2.30 11.19
CA GLY A 96 -12.98 3.54 11.03
C GLY A 96 -14.46 3.32 11.27
N ARG A 97 -14.93 3.92 12.38
CA ARG A 97 -16.33 4.04 12.80
C ARG A 97 -16.96 5.20 12.06
#